data_AF-A0A6G3SGG6-F1
#
_entry.id   AF-A0A6G3SGG6-F1
#
_cell.length_a   1.000
_cell.length_b   1.000
_cell.length_c   1.000
_cell.angle_alpha   90.00
_cell.angle_beta   90.00
_cell.angle_gamma   90.00
#
_symmetry.space_group_name_H-M   'P 1'
#
loop_
_entity.id
_entity.type
_entity.pdbx_description
1 polymer ?
#
loop_
_entity_poly.entity_id
_entity_poly.type
_entity_poly.pdbx_seq_one_letter_code
_entity_poly.pdbx_strand_id
1 'polypeptide(L)'
;MTDTHGHARQLLVRGGTFAALDASGGLSAVRGAVSPDGLFVRDARHLCRWQLTVDGAAPEVLTPMAYETEGVARCVLVPRGGRQEPPAYTLFREQALGDGAFVEVLRVVSNRAVPTTVRIALTVDADFTDQFELRSDHRTYAKTGAVRTREVLDDGVEFTYTRGDWRSSTTVTGTPAPDSVEETGTGARRLVWTLDLAAQGSAELNLRVVARPHGAQPS
;
A
#
# COMPACT_ATOMS: atom_id res chain seq x y z
N MET A 1 -0.83 14.19 26.25
CA MET A 1 0.42 14.59 25.57
C MET A 1 0.79 13.44 24.66
N THR A 2 0.17 13.39 23.48
CA THR A 2 0.39 12.32 22.51
C THR A 2 1.53 12.78 21.62
N ASP A 3 2.64 12.08 21.73
CA ASP A 3 3.86 12.32 21.00
C ASP A 3 3.59 12.21 19.51
N THR A 4 3.43 13.36 18.83
CA THR A 4 3.36 13.40 17.37
C THR A 4 4.80 13.53 16.89
N HIS A 5 5.56 12.44 17.04
CA HIS A 5 6.78 12.27 16.25
C HIS A 5 6.33 12.25 14.80
N GLY A 6 6.46 13.39 14.12
CA GLY A 6 6.24 13.49 12.69
C GLY A 6 7.22 12.52 12.03
N HIS A 7 6.76 11.32 11.71
CA HIS A 7 7.53 10.38 10.91
C HIS A 7 7.89 11.12 9.62
N ALA A 8 9.18 11.15 9.29
CA ALA A 8 9.64 11.73 8.04
C ALA A 8 8.87 11.07 6.90
N ARG A 9 8.08 11.86 6.17
CA ARG A 9 7.28 11.39 5.04
C ARG A 9 8.14 11.43 3.79
N GLN A 10 8.07 10.37 3.00
CA GLN A 10 8.68 10.34 1.68
C GLN A 10 7.61 10.65 0.63
N LEU A 11 7.81 11.75 -0.11
CA LEU A 11 6.98 12.09 -1.25
C LEU A 11 7.60 11.52 -2.52
N LEU A 12 6.82 10.77 -3.30
CA LEU A 12 7.14 10.35 -4.66
C LEU A 12 6.22 11.07 -5.64
N VAL A 13 6.78 11.50 -6.77
CA VAL A 13 6.03 12.18 -7.84
C VAL A 13 6.48 11.64 -9.19
N ARG A 14 5.52 11.28 -10.04
CA ARG A 14 5.78 10.97 -11.46
C ARG A 14 4.51 11.10 -12.29
N GLY A 15 4.57 11.76 -13.45
CA GLY A 15 3.48 11.76 -14.43
C GLY A 15 2.11 12.17 -13.86
N GLY A 16 2.04 13.17 -12.98
CA GLY A 16 0.78 13.60 -12.34
C GLY A 16 0.23 12.62 -11.28
N THR A 17 1.01 11.61 -10.92
CA THR A 17 0.78 10.70 -9.79
C THR A 17 1.67 11.07 -8.61
N PHE A 18 1.10 11.06 -7.42
CA PHE A 18 1.78 11.43 -6.18
C PHE A 18 1.55 10.36 -5.12
N ALA A 19 2.57 10.00 -4.35
CA ALA A 19 2.43 9.14 -3.19
C ALA A 19 3.16 9.73 -1.98
N ALA A 20 2.47 9.85 -0.85
CA ALA A 20 3.07 10.27 0.41
C ALA A 20 3.14 9.08 1.36
N LEU A 21 4.35 8.54 1.52
CA LEU A 21 4.65 7.30 2.24
C LEU A 21 5.23 7.60 3.62
N ASP A 22 4.97 6.71 4.59
CA ASP A 22 5.69 6.72 5.87
C ASP A 22 7.11 6.12 5.72
N ALA A 23 7.89 6.15 6.80
CA ALA A 23 9.27 5.64 6.82
C ALA A 23 9.40 4.12 6.53
N SER A 24 8.30 3.36 6.62
CA SER A 24 8.25 1.94 6.26
C SER A 24 7.74 1.68 4.84
N GLY A 25 7.40 2.74 4.09
CA GLY A 25 6.71 2.64 2.81
C GLY A 25 5.22 2.32 2.93
N GLY A 26 4.65 2.53 4.12
CA GLY A 26 3.23 2.33 4.37
C GLY A 26 2.38 3.54 4.00
N LEU A 27 1.09 3.30 3.80
CA LEU A 27 0.03 4.31 3.74
C LEU A 27 -1.03 3.98 4.79
N SER A 28 -1.38 4.95 5.63
CA SER A 28 -2.36 4.75 6.71
C SER A 28 -3.25 5.96 6.89
N ALA A 29 -3.89 6.41 5.82
CA ALA A 29 -4.91 7.43 5.91
C ALA A 29 -6.23 6.85 6.42
N VAL A 30 -6.85 7.58 7.35
CA VAL A 30 -8.23 7.32 7.77
C VAL A 30 -9.17 7.87 6.69
N ARG A 31 -10.15 7.04 6.27
CA ARG A 31 -11.17 7.44 5.30
C ARG A 31 -11.88 8.71 5.76
N GLY A 32 -11.97 9.71 4.87
CA GLY A 32 -12.63 10.99 5.18
C GLY A 32 -11.87 11.90 6.16
N ALA A 33 -10.69 11.49 6.65
CA ALA A 33 -9.82 12.37 7.41
C ALA A 33 -8.90 13.14 6.48
N VAL A 34 -8.61 14.40 6.87
CA VAL A 34 -7.53 15.20 6.31
C VAL A 34 -6.22 14.50 6.66
N SER A 35 -5.64 13.82 5.67
CA SER A 35 -4.33 13.18 5.77
C SER A 35 -3.59 13.39 4.45
N PRO A 36 -2.32 13.80 4.50
CA PRO A 36 -1.49 13.87 3.30
C PRO A 36 -1.13 12.47 2.78
N ASP A 37 -1.29 11.42 3.58
CA ASP A 37 -0.91 10.06 3.21
C ASP A 37 -1.88 9.50 2.15
N GLY A 38 -1.33 8.87 1.12
CA GLY A 38 -2.11 8.22 0.07
C GLY A 38 -1.41 8.18 -1.28
N LEU A 39 -2.01 7.48 -2.23
CA LEU A 39 -1.72 7.58 -3.67
C LEU A 39 -2.77 8.48 -4.32
N PHE A 40 -2.32 9.48 -5.05
CA PHE A 40 -3.16 10.50 -5.68
C PHE A 40 -2.95 10.52 -7.19
N VAL A 41 -4.06 10.57 -7.92
CA VAL A 41 -4.08 10.68 -9.38
C VAL A 41 -5.24 11.60 -9.75
N ARG A 42 -4.99 12.57 -10.65
CA ARG A 42 -5.98 13.56 -11.10
C ARG A 42 -6.89 14.08 -9.98
N ASP A 43 -6.28 14.71 -8.98
CA ASP A 43 -6.96 15.40 -7.87
C ASP A 43 -7.75 14.53 -6.87
N ALA A 44 -7.65 13.20 -6.95
CA ALA A 44 -8.31 12.29 -6.02
C ALA A 44 -7.33 11.29 -5.36
N ARG A 45 -7.58 10.97 -4.08
CA ARG A 45 -6.90 9.88 -3.37
C ARG A 45 -7.46 8.53 -3.82
N HIS A 46 -6.68 7.80 -4.60
CA HIS A 46 -7.02 6.49 -5.11
C HIS A 46 -6.71 5.36 -4.12
N LEU A 47 -5.67 5.50 -3.30
CA LEU A 47 -5.28 4.51 -2.29
C LEU A 47 -5.07 5.24 -0.96
N CYS A 48 -5.83 4.86 0.06
CA CYS A 48 -5.73 5.43 1.41
C CYS A 48 -5.03 4.49 2.40
N ARG A 49 -4.91 3.20 2.07
CA ARG A 49 -4.27 2.20 2.93
C ARG A 49 -3.36 1.28 2.13
N TRP A 50 -2.15 1.08 2.64
CA TRP A 50 -1.14 0.16 2.14
C TRP A 50 -0.30 -0.28 3.34
N GLN A 51 -0.74 -1.32 4.02
CA GLN A 51 -0.16 -1.74 5.30
C GLN A 51 0.35 -3.16 5.21
N LEU A 52 1.66 -3.32 5.35
CA LEU A 52 2.34 -4.61 5.37
C LEU A 52 2.34 -5.20 6.78
N THR A 53 2.07 -6.50 6.85
CA THR A 53 2.33 -7.32 8.02
C THR A 53 3.13 -8.56 7.62
N VAL A 54 4.04 -8.96 8.50
CA VAL A 54 4.86 -10.16 8.39
C VAL A 54 4.57 -10.99 9.64
N ASP A 55 4.14 -12.23 9.44
CA ASP A 55 3.69 -13.13 10.52
C ASP A 55 2.69 -12.49 11.49
N GLY A 56 1.80 -11.66 10.93
CA GLY A 56 0.71 -11.00 11.67
C GLY A 56 1.09 -9.68 12.37
N ALA A 57 2.35 -9.26 12.34
CA ALA A 57 2.81 -8.01 12.94
C ALA A 57 3.31 -7.01 11.88
N ALA A 58 3.15 -5.71 12.13
CA ALA A 58 3.84 -4.70 11.34
C ALA A 58 5.36 -4.84 11.54
N PRO A 59 6.17 -4.90 10.47
CA PRO A 59 7.61 -4.98 10.60
C PRO A 59 8.20 -3.65 11.12
N GLU A 60 9.38 -3.73 11.70
CA GLU A 60 10.14 -2.56 12.17
C GLU A 60 11.06 -2.02 11.08
N VAL A 61 11.24 -0.70 11.07
CA VAL A 61 12.13 -0.02 10.11
C VAL A 61 13.57 -0.19 10.54
N LEU A 62 14.38 -0.89 9.75
CA LEU A 62 15.82 -0.99 9.92
C LEU A 62 16.56 0.14 9.19
N THR A 63 16.12 0.44 7.96
CA THR A 63 16.58 1.60 7.18
C THR A 63 15.35 2.30 6.65
N PRO A 64 15.13 3.59 6.98
CA PRO A 64 13.94 4.31 6.59
C PRO A 64 13.88 4.50 5.08
N MET A 65 12.65 4.67 4.59
CA MET A 65 12.38 5.01 3.20
C MET A 65 13.21 6.22 2.77
N ALA A 66 13.99 6.04 1.71
CA ALA A 66 14.81 7.08 1.12
C ALA A 66 14.64 7.10 -0.40
N TYR A 67 14.56 8.31 -0.95
CA TYR A 67 14.54 8.54 -2.39
C TYR A 67 15.89 8.17 -3.01
N GLU A 68 15.88 7.39 -4.07
CA GLU A 68 17.10 7.08 -4.83
C GLU A 68 17.14 7.81 -6.17
N THR A 69 16.09 7.67 -6.98
CA THR A 69 15.98 8.23 -8.34
C THR A 69 14.55 8.64 -8.63
N GLU A 70 14.28 9.24 -9.80
CA GLU A 70 12.96 9.79 -10.16
C GLU A 70 11.81 8.81 -9.97
N GLY A 71 11.03 9.07 -8.92
CA GLY A 71 9.85 8.30 -8.57
C GLY A 71 10.13 6.94 -7.91
N VAL A 72 11.36 6.65 -7.47
CA VAL A 72 11.76 5.39 -6.82
C VAL A 72 12.29 5.65 -5.40
N ALA A 73 11.83 4.86 -4.43
CA ALA A 73 12.37 4.86 -3.07
C ALA A 73 12.50 3.44 -2.51
N ARG A 74 13.44 3.29 -1.57
CA ARG A 74 13.71 2.01 -0.91
C ARG A 74 13.78 2.13 0.60
N CYS A 75 13.38 1.05 1.29
CA CYS A 75 13.60 0.87 2.71
C CYS A 75 13.99 -0.58 3.01
N VAL A 76 14.52 -0.79 4.22
CA VAL A 76 14.81 -2.13 4.76
C VAL A 76 14.02 -2.31 6.04
N LEU A 77 13.28 -3.41 6.13
CA LEU A 77 12.43 -3.75 7.26
C LEU A 77 12.85 -5.09 7.86
N VAL A 78 12.53 -5.29 9.13
CA VAL A 78 12.75 -6.55 9.85
C VAL A 78 11.48 -6.94 10.61
N PRO A 79 11.19 -8.22 10.81
CA PRO A 79 10.07 -8.64 11.65
C PRO A 79 10.23 -8.07 13.06
N ARG A 80 9.10 -7.71 13.68
CA ARG A 80 9.06 -7.25 15.08
C ARG A 80 9.59 -8.36 15.98
N GLY A 81 10.65 -8.10 16.72
CA GLY A 81 11.36 -9.13 17.49
C GLY A 81 12.03 -8.59 18.76
N GLY A 82 12.40 -9.50 19.65
CA GLY A 82 13.15 -9.16 20.86
C GLY A 82 14.62 -8.88 20.54
N ARG A 83 15.25 -7.97 21.29
CA ARG A 83 16.65 -7.55 21.16
C ARG A 83 17.71 -8.67 21.21
N GLN A 84 17.33 -9.89 21.57
CA GLN A 84 18.22 -11.00 21.93
C GLN A 84 18.47 -12.01 20.80
N GLU A 85 17.71 -11.95 19.70
CA GLU A 85 17.95 -12.81 18.53
C GLU A 85 18.00 -11.98 17.24
N PRO A 86 18.89 -12.33 16.29
CA PRO A 86 18.84 -11.76 14.96
C PRO A 86 17.47 -12.01 14.31
N PRO A 87 16.91 -11.03 13.56
CA PRO A 87 15.64 -11.22 12.87
C PRO A 87 15.68 -12.43 11.94
N ALA A 88 14.61 -13.23 11.92
CA ALA A 88 14.53 -14.45 11.10
C ALA A 88 14.61 -14.16 9.60
N TYR A 89 14.14 -12.98 9.17
CA TYR A 89 14.17 -12.52 7.79
C TYR A 89 14.47 -11.02 7.71
N THR A 90 14.98 -10.59 6.56
CA THR A 90 15.15 -9.18 6.18
C THR A 90 14.25 -8.89 4.98
N LEU A 91 13.50 -7.80 5.01
CA LEU A 91 12.65 -7.37 3.91
C LEU A 91 13.27 -6.16 3.22
N PHE A 92 13.52 -6.29 1.92
CA PHE A 92 13.94 -5.19 1.07
C PHE A 92 12.72 -4.75 0.27
N ARG A 93 12.30 -3.50 0.47
CA ARG A 93 11.14 -2.93 -0.19
C ARG A 93 11.61 -1.82 -1.11
N GLU A 94 11.26 -1.96 -2.38
CA GLU A 94 11.41 -0.91 -3.39
C GLU A 94 10.02 -0.51 -3.88
N GLN A 95 9.76 0.79 -3.92
CA GLN A 95 8.49 1.34 -4.37
C GLN A 95 8.75 2.37 -5.46
N ALA A 96 7.95 2.32 -6.52
CA ALA A 96 8.07 3.24 -7.63
C ALA A 96 6.73 3.74 -8.15
N LEU A 97 6.72 4.96 -8.67
CA LEU A 97 5.59 5.54 -9.39
C LEU A 97 5.75 5.42 -10.91
N GLY A 98 4.61 5.27 -11.58
CA GLY A 98 4.38 5.44 -13.00
C GLY A 98 3.22 6.41 -13.23
N ASP A 99 2.87 6.67 -14.48
CA ASP A 99 1.66 7.42 -14.81
C ASP A 99 0.41 6.59 -14.44
N GLY A 100 -0.33 7.03 -13.41
CA GLY A 100 -1.49 6.34 -12.87
C GLY A 100 -1.17 5.02 -12.15
N ALA A 101 0.11 4.73 -11.90
CA ALA A 101 0.54 3.44 -11.37
C ALA A 101 1.49 3.59 -10.18
N PHE A 102 1.40 2.63 -9.26
CA PHE A 102 2.35 2.44 -8.17
C PHE A 102 2.76 0.97 -8.16
N VAL A 103 4.06 0.69 -8.10
CA VAL A 103 4.59 -0.67 -8.06
C VAL A 103 5.45 -0.83 -6.82
N GLU A 104 5.43 -2.04 -6.26
CA GLU A 104 6.32 -2.43 -5.18
C GLU A 104 6.96 -3.78 -5.48
N VAL A 105 8.27 -3.86 -5.26
CA VAL A 105 8.99 -5.13 -5.19
C VAL A 105 9.35 -5.37 -3.72
N LEU A 106 8.76 -6.40 -3.14
CA LEU A 106 9.06 -6.86 -1.78
C LEU A 106 9.87 -8.14 -1.85
N ARG A 107 11.17 -8.03 -1.58
CA ARG A 107 12.06 -9.17 -1.48
C ARG A 107 12.25 -9.56 -0.02
N VAL A 108 11.90 -10.80 0.31
CA VAL A 108 12.08 -11.37 1.65
C VAL A 108 13.27 -12.32 1.62
N VAL A 109 14.27 -12.06 2.46
CA VAL A 109 15.50 -12.85 2.56
C VAL A 109 15.54 -13.54 3.92
N SER A 110 15.66 -14.87 3.94
CA SER A 110 15.83 -15.63 5.17
C SER A 110 17.24 -15.44 5.73
N ASN A 111 17.32 -15.17 7.03
CA ASN A 111 18.59 -15.15 7.78
C ASN A 111 18.83 -16.50 8.49
N ARG A 112 17.95 -17.50 8.30
CA ARG A 112 18.02 -18.81 8.95
C ARG A 112 18.77 -19.82 8.07
N ALA A 113 19.52 -20.71 8.71
CA ALA A 113 20.18 -21.84 8.06
C ALA A 113 19.25 -23.05 7.81
N VAL A 114 17.94 -22.86 7.98
CA VAL A 114 16.90 -23.89 7.76
C VAL A 114 15.78 -23.31 6.88
N PRO A 115 15.09 -24.15 6.10
CA PRO A 115 13.89 -23.72 5.38
C PRO A 115 12.87 -23.10 6.34
N THR A 116 12.23 -22.02 5.92
CA THR A 116 11.29 -21.27 6.75
C THR A 116 10.12 -20.78 5.90
N THR A 117 8.92 -20.89 6.45
CA THR A 117 7.70 -20.33 5.84
C THR A 117 7.41 -18.97 6.48
N VAL A 118 7.13 -17.96 5.66
CA VAL A 118 6.77 -16.61 6.11
C VAL A 118 5.38 -16.23 5.60
N ARG A 119 4.54 -15.67 6.47
CA ARG A 119 3.22 -15.19 6.09
C ARG A 119 3.26 -13.69 5.85
N ILE A 120 3.09 -13.28 4.61
CA ILE A 120 2.96 -11.89 4.20
C ILE A 120 1.49 -11.55 4.08
N ALA A 121 1.09 -10.40 4.61
CA ALA A 121 -0.22 -9.85 4.29
C ALA A 121 -0.19 -8.35 4.10
N LEU A 122 -0.93 -7.90 3.09
CA LEU A 122 -1.06 -6.51 2.71
C LEU A 122 -2.52 -6.08 2.88
N THR A 123 -2.78 -5.15 3.79
CA THR A 123 -4.10 -4.56 3.94
C THR A 123 -4.19 -3.29 3.10
N VAL A 124 -5.10 -3.28 2.14
CA VAL A 124 -5.25 -2.22 1.14
C VAL A 124 -6.65 -1.63 1.16
N ASP A 125 -6.73 -0.35 0.83
CA ASP A 125 -8.02 0.33 0.75
C ASP A 125 -7.99 1.57 -0.15
N ALA A 126 -9.11 1.82 -0.84
CA ALA A 126 -9.34 2.94 -1.73
C ALA A 126 -10.57 3.75 -1.31
N ASP A 127 -10.47 5.07 -1.27
CA ASP A 127 -11.55 5.94 -0.80
C ASP A 127 -12.07 6.98 -1.79
N PHE A 128 -11.28 7.29 -2.82
CA PHE A 128 -11.62 8.25 -3.87
C PHE A 128 -11.98 9.61 -3.24
N THR A 129 -11.24 9.99 -2.22
CA THR A 129 -11.41 11.28 -1.53
C THR A 129 -10.82 12.38 -2.41
N ASP A 130 -11.63 13.38 -2.73
CA ASP A 130 -11.24 14.52 -3.55
C ASP A 130 -10.31 15.47 -2.77
N GLN A 131 -9.35 16.12 -3.45
CA GLN A 131 -8.42 17.08 -2.83
C GLN A 131 -9.11 18.22 -2.06
N PHE A 132 -10.32 18.65 -2.44
CA PHE A 132 -11.10 19.66 -1.73
C PHE A 132 -11.62 19.16 -0.39
N GLU A 133 -11.88 17.85 -0.25
CA GLU A 133 -12.25 17.22 1.02
C GLU A 133 -11.03 17.00 1.93
N LEU A 134 -9.83 17.07 1.37
CA LEU A 134 -8.56 16.93 2.09
C LEU A 134 -7.99 18.28 2.54
N ARG A 135 -8.68 19.38 2.29
CA ARG A 135 -8.29 20.70 2.80
C ARG A 135 -8.62 20.82 4.28
N SER A 136 -7.82 21.63 4.98
CA SER A 136 -7.99 21.93 6.42
C SER A 136 -9.27 22.72 6.76
N ASP A 137 -10.07 23.09 5.76
CA ASP A 137 -11.36 23.73 5.94
C ASP A 137 -12.50 22.74 6.20
N HIS A 138 -12.19 21.44 6.31
CA HIS A 138 -13.10 20.35 6.73
C HIS A 138 -14.39 20.25 5.91
N ARG A 139 -14.37 20.73 4.66
CA ARG A 139 -15.54 20.65 3.77
C ARG A 139 -15.87 19.18 3.48
N THR A 140 -17.02 18.75 3.97
CA THR A 140 -17.59 17.44 3.65
C THR A 140 -18.74 17.63 2.67
N TYR A 141 -18.66 17.03 1.49
CA TYR A 141 -19.74 17.08 0.51
C TYR A 141 -20.67 15.88 0.69
N ALA A 142 -21.99 16.10 0.67
CA ALA A 142 -22.95 15.01 0.66
C ALA A 142 -22.78 14.18 -0.63
N LYS A 143 -22.21 12.97 -0.48
CA LYS A 143 -22.03 12.01 -1.59
C LYS A 143 -23.31 11.17 -1.80
N THR A 144 -24.48 11.82 -1.82
CA THR A 144 -25.75 11.14 -2.10
C THR A 144 -25.66 10.43 -3.45
N GLY A 145 -26.05 9.16 -3.49
CA GLY A 145 -25.98 8.32 -4.70
C GLY A 145 -24.60 7.75 -5.01
N ALA A 146 -23.61 7.88 -4.13
CA ALA A 146 -22.31 7.24 -4.33
C ALA A 146 -22.37 5.73 -4.03
N VAL A 147 -21.86 4.91 -4.95
CA VAL A 147 -21.71 3.46 -4.78
C VAL A 147 -20.24 3.11 -4.73
N ARG A 148 -19.86 2.22 -3.80
CA ARG A 148 -18.51 1.68 -3.68
C ARG A 148 -18.54 0.16 -3.74
N THR A 149 -17.79 -0.42 -4.66
CA THR A 149 -17.64 -1.88 -4.78
C THR A 149 -16.20 -2.29 -4.56
N ARG A 150 -16.02 -3.55 -4.15
CA ARG A 150 -14.72 -4.21 -3.94
C ARG A 150 -14.84 -5.60 -4.53
N GLU A 151 -14.32 -5.78 -5.72
CA GLU A 151 -14.38 -7.03 -6.45
C GLU A 151 -13.07 -7.78 -6.25
N VAL A 152 -13.14 -9.02 -5.77
CA VAL A 152 -11.97 -9.90 -5.68
C VAL A 152 -11.66 -10.40 -7.08
N LEU A 153 -10.39 -10.31 -7.46
CA LEU A 153 -9.83 -10.81 -8.72
C LEU A 153 -8.97 -12.05 -8.42
N ASP A 154 -8.62 -12.81 -9.46
CA ASP A 154 -7.74 -13.98 -9.32
C ASP A 154 -6.36 -13.61 -8.76
N ASP A 155 -5.87 -12.40 -9.05
CA ASP A 155 -4.55 -11.90 -8.64
C ASP A 155 -4.62 -10.71 -7.66
N GLY A 156 -5.80 -10.37 -7.13
CA GLY A 156 -5.95 -9.25 -6.21
C GLY A 156 -7.37 -8.71 -6.03
N VAL A 157 -7.55 -7.39 -6.14
CA VAL A 157 -8.82 -6.70 -5.88
C VAL A 157 -8.97 -5.45 -6.73
N GLU A 158 -10.17 -5.19 -7.24
CA GLU A 158 -10.56 -3.87 -7.76
C GLU A 158 -11.51 -3.14 -6.80
N PHE A 159 -11.17 -1.89 -6.48
CA PHE A 159 -12.06 -0.95 -5.84
C PHE A 159 -12.68 -0.04 -6.90
N THR A 160 -14.00 0.15 -6.86
CA THR A 160 -14.69 1.12 -7.74
C THR A 160 -15.52 2.09 -6.93
N TYR A 161 -15.57 3.34 -7.39
CA TYR A 161 -16.46 4.38 -6.92
C TYR A 161 -17.26 4.94 -8.10
N THR A 162 -18.59 4.99 -7.97
CA THR A 162 -19.47 5.66 -8.91
C THR A 162 -20.35 6.69 -8.24
N ARG A 163 -20.70 7.76 -8.95
CA ARG A 163 -21.69 8.77 -8.54
C ARG A 163 -22.23 9.49 -9.77
N GLY A 164 -23.49 9.22 -10.14
CA GLY A 164 -24.01 9.66 -11.45
C GLY A 164 -23.15 9.07 -12.57
N ASP A 165 -22.73 9.90 -13.53
CA ASP A 165 -21.86 9.48 -14.63
C ASP A 165 -20.37 9.35 -14.24
N TRP A 166 -20.02 9.75 -13.01
CA TRP A 166 -18.65 9.64 -12.52
C TRP A 166 -18.32 8.19 -12.16
N ARG A 167 -17.17 7.70 -12.63
CA ARG A 167 -16.62 6.38 -12.29
C ARG A 167 -15.10 6.46 -12.18
N SER A 168 -14.56 6.04 -11.04
CA SER A 168 -13.12 5.81 -10.85
C SER A 168 -12.92 4.38 -10.34
N SER A 169 -11.81 3.74 -10.72
CA SER A 169 -11.38 2.48 -10.13
C SER A 169 -9.91 2.49 -9.72
N THR A 170 -9.56 1.63 -8.77
CA THR A 170 -8.19 1.35 -8.33
C THR A 170 -8.04 -0.16 -8.24
N THR A 171 -7.20 -0.75 -9.08
CA THR A 171 -6.89 -2.17 -9.02
C THR A 171 -5.60 -2.39 -8.24
N VAL A 172 -5.57 -3.36 -7.34
CA VAL A 172 -4.38 -3.82 -6.62
C VAL A 172 -4.16 -5.29 -6.95
N THR A 173 -3.00 -5.64 -7.49
CA THR A 173 -2.65 -7.03 -7.85
C THR A 173 -1.27 -7.43 -7.34
N GLY A 174 -1.03 -8.73 -7.24
CA GLY A 174 0.23 -9.32 -6.82
C GLY A 174 0.71 -10.44 -7.75
N THR A 175 2.02 -10.58 -7.88
CA THR A 175 2.69 -11.72 -8.53
C THR A 175 3.80 -12.24 -7.60
N PRO A 176 3.67 -13.48 -7.09
CA PRO A 176 2.58 -14.43 -7.31
C PRO A 176 1.22 -13.91 -6.81
N ALA A 177 0.13 -14.48 -7.34
CA ALA A 177 -1.23 -14.17 -6.89
C ALA A 177 -1.37 -14.46 -5.37
N PRO A 178 -2.17 -13.68 -4.63
CA PRO A 178 -2.42 -13.95 -3.23
C PRO A 178 -3.13 -15.29 -3.04
N ASP A 179 -2.77 -16.02 -1.99
CA ASP A 179 -3.46 -17.26 -1.59
C ASP A 179 -4.93 -16.98 -1.22
N SER A 180 -5.20 -15.75 -0.73
CA SER A 180 -6.55 -15.31 -0.38
C SER A 180 -6.67 -13.79 -0.31
N VAL A 181 -7.88 -13.29 -0.52
CA VAL A 181 -8.27 -11.90 -0.27
C VAL A 181 -9.38 -11.87 0.79
N GLU A 182 -9.02 -11.42 2.00
CA GLU A 182 -9.89 -11.45 3.18
C GLU A 182 -10.62 -10.10 3.38
N GLU A 183 -11.84 -10.14 3.92
CA GLU A 183 -12.55 -8.92 4.35
C GLU A 183 -12.10 -8.46 5.74
N THR A 184 -11.94 -7.15 5.94
CA THR A 184 -11.50 -6.59 7.25
C THR A 184 -12.59 -5.81 7.99
N GLY A 185 -13.85 -5.90 7.55
CA GLY A 185 -15.00 -5.23 8.17
C GLY A 185 -15.17 -3.72 7.88
N THR A 186 -14.14 -3.01 7.39
CA THR A 186 -14.15 -1.54 7.19
C THR A 186 -13.95 -1.09 5.74
N GLY A 187 -14.29 -1.96 4.79
CA GLY A 187 -14.19 -1.70 3.35
C GLY A 187 -12.82 -2.03 2.74
N ALA A 188 -11.77 -2.11 3.57
CA ALA A 188 -10.46 -2.61 3.17
C ALA A 188 -10.49 -4.12 2.85
N ARG A 189 -9.45 -4.55 2.14
CA ARG A 189 -9.17 -5.96 1.83
C ARG A 189 -7.77 -6.32 2.29
N ARG A 190 -7.60 -7.56 2.75
CA ARG A 190 -6.30 -8.09 3.17
C ARG A 190 -5.88 -9.20 2.22
N LEU A 191 -4.90 -8.91 1.37
CA LEU A 191 -4.28 -9.88 0.48
C LEU A 191 -3.22 -10.63 1.26
N VAL A 192 -3.11 -11.94 1.06
CA VAL A 192 -2.30 -12.83 1.89
C VAL A 192 -1.48 -13.76 1.03
N TRP A 193 -0.22 -13.98 1.42
CA TRP A 193 0.69 -14.94 0.82
C TRP A 193 1.42 -15.76 1.89
N THR A 194 1.63 -17.03 1.60
CA THR A 194 2.52 -17.94 2.31
C THR A 194 3.73 -18.19 1.43
N LEU A 195 4.90 -17.66 1.82
CA LEU A 195 6.11 -17.80 1.04
C LEU A 195 7.04 -18.83 1.69
N ASP A 196 7.47 -19.82 0.93
CA ASP A 196 8.49 -20.77 1.36
C ASP A 196 9.88 -20.28 0.99
N LEU A 197 10.74 -20.13 1.99
CA LEU A 197 12.13 -19.73 1.83
C LEU A 197 13.02 -20.94 2.09
N ALA A 198 13.93 -21.22 1.16
CA ALA A 198 15.03 -22.14 1.43
C ALA A 198 15.93 -21.61 2.58
N ALA A 199 16.80 -22.47 3.12
CA ALA A 199 17.86 -22.04 4.03
C ALA A 199 18.68 -20.91 3.38
N GLN A 200 18.74 -19.74 4.04
CA GLN A 200 19.38 -18.51 3.52
C GLN A 200 18.84 -18.07 2.14
N GLY A 201 17.67 -18.56 1.75
CA GLY A 201 17.03 -18.26 0.47
C GLY A 201 16.24 -16.95 0.49
N SER A 202 15.67 -16.61 -0.66
CA SER A 202 14.79 -15.44 -0.79
C SER A 202 13.59 -15.73 -1.69
N ALA A 203 12.50 -15.01 -1.44
CA ALA A 203 11.34 -14.93 -2.30
C ALA A 203 11.04 -13.46 -2.63
N GLU A 204 10.33 -13.23 -3.73
CA GLU A 204 9.96 -11.91 -4.19
C GLU A 204 8.44 -11.85 -4.44
N LEU A 205 7.84 -10.75 -4.03
CA LEU A 205 6.46 -10.41 -4.31
C LEU A 205 6.43 -9.08 -5.06
N ASN A 206 5.90 -9.12 -6.27
CA ASN A 206 5.71 -7.96 -7.13
C ASN A 206 4.26 -7.49 -6.97
N LEU A 207 4.06 -6.27 -6.50
CA LEU A 207 2.75 -5.69 -6.26
C LEU A 207 2.53 -4.51 -7.22
N ARG A 208 1.30 -4.36 -7.70
CA ARG A 208 0.93 -3.29 -8.60
C ARG A 208 -0.38 -2.66 -8.20
N VAL A 209 -0.43 -1.34 -8.26
CA VAL A 209 -1.62 -0.53 -8.15
C VAL A 209 -1.81 0.22 -9.46
N VAL A 210 -3.01 0.15 -10.03
CA VAL A 210 -3.41 0.92 -11.22
C VAL A 210 -4.63 1.75 -10.86
N ALA A 211 -4.46 3.06 -10.86
CA ALA A 211 -5.51 4.05 -10.65
C ALA A 211 -6.09 4.49 -12.00
N ARG A 212 -7.39 4.28 -12.17
CA ARG A 212 -8.17 4.73 -13.32
C ARG A 212 -9.13 5.83 -12.86
N PRO A 213 -8.71 7.11 -12.91
CA PRO A 213 -9.63 8.20 -12.61
C PRO A 213 -10.72 8.29 -13.66
N HIS A 214 -11.83 8.94 -13.33
CA HIS A 214 -12.87 9.23 -14.31
C HIS A 214 -12.31 9.94 -15.56
N GLY A 215 -12.84 9.58 -16.72
CA GLY A 215 -12.37 10.10 -18.01
C GLY A 215 -10.98 9.62 -18.42
N ALA A 216 -10.39 8.61 -17.75
CA ALA A 216 -9.24 7.90 -18.28
C ALA A 216 -9.66 7.05 -19.49
N GLN A 217 -8.86 7.04 -20.56
CA GLN A 217 -9.08 6.13 -21.68
C GLN A 217 -8.85 4.68 -21.22
N PRO A 218 -9.64 3.71 -21.69
CA PRO A 218 -9.32 2.30 -21.49
C PRO A 218 -8.00 1.98 -22.20
N SER A 219 -7.09 1.32 -21.48
CA SER A 219 -5.84 0.76 -22.00
C SER A 219 -6.10 -0.46 -22.87
#